data_AF-U7P704-F1
#
_entry.id   AF-U7P704-F1
#
_cell.length_a   1.000
_cell.length_b   1.000
_cell.length_c   1.000
_cell.angle_alpha   90.00
_cell.angle_beta   90.00
_cell.angle_gamma   90.00
#
_symmetry.space_group_name_H-M   'P 1'
#
loop_
_entity.id
_entity.type
_entity.pdbx_description
1 polymer ?
#
loop_
_entity_poly.entity_id
_entity_poly.type
_entity_poly.pdbx_seq_one_letter_code
_entity_poly.pdbx_strand_id
1 'polypeptide(L)'
;VRMRMGFHWRPAAARKRVPGGELAACPQCGGTVVDCDNEVVSLSQFLREERRHKCRHCHSPLWTLMRPQRATGSLQRDLVLKALRKLPTIGKVSSERLVQQFGEEFLATLLGDNIHEFINLMDENGELVFSDRQAARMERAMATMEFGFGEGGYQPTEFIKRQLPDHTFDLLIVDEGHEYKNAGSAQGQAMGVLAAKARKSLLLTGTLMGGYADDLFHLLFRILTPKMLEDGYRPNGRGSMGPAAMSFLRDHGVLKDIYTERDGDAHKTARGKKLSVRTVKAPGFGPKGIMRYVLPFTVFLKLKDIGGNVLPPYDEDFIEVPMDDEQAFAYRRLEGQLTAELRQALARKDTTLLGVVLNALLAWPDCCFRPETVKHPRSGSLLAFVKSLY
;
A
#
# COMPACT_ATOMS: atom_id res chain seq x y z
N VAL A 1 -11.18 -1.32 8.77
CA VAL A 1 -11.62 -2.66 9.23
C VAL A 1 -10.90 -3.74 8.42
N ARG A 2 -9.85 -4.37 8.96
CA ARG A 2 -9.17 -5.50 8.27
C ARG A 2 -9.80 -6.80 8.76
N MET A 3 -10.83 -7.29 8.07
CA MET A 3 -11.32 -8.64 8.28
C MET A 3 -10.28 -9.60 7.69
N ARG A 4 -9.38 -10.12 8.54
CA ARG A 4 -8.27 -10.99 8.16
C ARG A 4 -8.67 -12.44 8.40
N MET A 5 -8.89 -13.22 7.33
CA MET A 5 -9.18 -14.65 7.43
C MET A 5 -7.90 -15.43 7.11
N GLY A 6 -7.36 -16.25 8.01
CA GLY A 6 -6.12 -17.00 7.71
C GLY A 6 -6.27 -17.93 6.48
N PHE A 7 -5.30 -17.93 5.55
CA PHE A 7 -5.29 -18.89 4.43
C PHE A 7 -4.71 -20.25 4.86
N HIS A 8 -5.38 -20.92 5.80
CA HIS A 8 -5.08 -22.30 6.11
C HIS A 8 -6.12 -23.16 5.44
N TRP A 9 -5.70 -24.27 4.84
CA TRP A 9 -6.60 -25.19 4.18
C TRP A 9 -6.24 -26.62 4.58
N ARG A 10 -7.22 -27.51 4.44
CA ARG A 10 -7.06 -28.95 4.61
C ARG A 10 -7.72 -29.68 3.44
N PRO A 11 -7.27 -30.89 3.07
CA PRO A 11 -7.99 -31.73 2.12
C PRO A 11 -9.43 -31.95 2.57
N ALA A 12 -10.36 -31.99 1.61
CA ALA A 12 -11.77 -32.19 1.85
C ALA A 12 -12.28 -33.34 0.98
N ALA A 13 -12.62 -34.45 1.62
CA ALA A 13 -13.20 -35.63 0.99
C ALA A 13 -14.34 -36.18 1.84
N ALA A 14 -15.37 -36.68 1.16
CA ALA A 14 -16.39 -37.53 1.75
C ALA A 14 -15.85 -38.96 1.88
N ARG A 15 -16.35 -39.68 2.87
CA ARG A 15 -15.99 -41.08 3.11
C ARG A 15 -16.86 -41.99 2.24
N LYS A 16 -16.23 -42.81 1.39
CA LYS A 16 -16.90 -43.87 0.63
C LYS A 16 -16.44 -45.22 1.14
N ARG A 17 -17.35 -45.97 1.75
CA ARG A 17 -17.06 -47.32 2.30
C ARG A 17 -17.07 -48.33 1.17
N VAL A 18 -16.04 -49.18 1.11
CA VAL A 18 -15.92 -50.29 0.16
C VAL A 18 -15.48 -51.56 0.91
N PRO A 19 -15.76 -52.77 0.37
CA PRO A 19 -15.20 -54.00 0.92
C PRO A 19 -13.66 -53.90 0.93
N GLY A 20 -13.05 -53.91 2.12
CA GLY A 20 -11.60 -53.80 2.29
C GLY A 20 -11.06 -52.40 2.67
N GLY A 21 -11.90 -51.36 2.83
CA GLY A 21 -11.44 -50.08 3.36
C GLY A 21 -12.34 -48.85 3.13
N GLU A 22 -11.75 -47.67 3.32
CA GLU A 22 -12.40 -46.38 3.09
C GLU A 22 -11.67 -45.61 1.99
N LEU A 23 -12.40 -45.23 0.94
CA LEU A 23 -11.89 -44.41 -0.16
C LEU A 23 -12.29 -42.94 0.01
N ALA A 24 -11.45 -42.05 -0.53
CA ALA A 24 -11.78 -40.64 -0.65
C ALA A 24 -12.80 -40.43 -1.79
N ALA A 25 -13.85 -39.67 -1.53
CA ALA A 25 -14.84 -39.26 -2.52
C ALA A 25 -15.03 -37.74 -2.53
N CYS A 26 -15.46 -37.20 -3.67
CA CYS A 26 -15.80 -35.79 -3.79
C CYS A 26 -17.00 -35.46 -2.90
N PRO A 27 -16.90 -34.45 -2.01
CA PRO A 27 -18.03 -34.03 -1.16
C PRO A 27 -19.24 -33.51 -1.94
N GLN A 28 -19.04 -33.05 -3.18
CA GLN A 28 -20.08 -32.39 -3.96
C GLN A 28 -20.78 -33.33 -4.94
N CYS A 29 -20.05 -34.19 -5.66
CA CYS A 29 -20.64 -35.12 -6.64
C CYS A 29 -20.53 -36.61 -6.26
N GLY A 30 -19.85 -36.97 -5.18
CA GLY A 30 -19.67 -38.35 -4.74
C GLY A 30 -18.70 -39.20 -5.59
N GLY A 31 -18.10 -38.63 -6.63
CA GLY A 31 -17.10 -39.31 -7.48
C GLY A 31 -15.86 -39.72 -6.68
N THR A 32 -15.31 -40.90 -6.96
CA THR A 32 -14.11 -41.41 -6.28
C THR A 32 -12.90 -40.54 -6.62
N VAL A 33 -12.08 -40.20 -5.63
CA VAL A 33 -10.85 -39.43 -5.83
C VAL A 33 -9.74 -40.37 -6.33
N VAL A 34 -9.06 -39.96 -7.38
CA VAL A 34 -7.93 -40.69 -7.98
C VAL A 34 -6.69 -39.80 -8.00
N ASP A 35 -5.51 -40.42 -7.87
CA ASP A 35 -4.21 -39.73 -7.89
C ASP A 35 -3.77 -39.35 -9.32
N CYS A 36 -2.50 -38.97 -9.52
CA CYS A 36 -1.96 -38.64 -10.83
C CYS A 36 -1.89 -39.82 -11.80
N ASP A 37 -1.82 -41.04 -11.27
CA ASP A 37 -1.65 -42.28 -12.03
C ASP A 37 -2.99 -43.00 -12.28
N ASN A 38 -4.12 -42.31 -11.99
CA ASN A 38 -5.49 -42.83 -12.05
C ASN A 38 -5.83 -43.91 -11.02
N GLU A 39 -5.01 -44.07 -9.99
CA GLU A 39 -5.27 -45.04 -8.93
C GLU A 39 -6.20 -44.46 -7.86
N VAL A 40 -7.05 -45.31 -7.29
CA VAL A 40 -8.02 -44.91 -6.26
C VAL A 40 -7.31 -44.64 -4.93
N VAL A 41 -7.55 -43.45 -4.37
CA VAL A 41 -6.87 -43.01 -3.15
C VAL A 41 -7.69 -43.35 -1.92
N SER A 42 -7.03 -43.96 -0.93
CA SER A 42 -7.65 -44.20 0.39
C SER A 42 -7.93 -42.88 1.11
N LEU A 43 -8.97 -42.84 1.94
CA LEU A 43 -9.35 -41.62 2.67
C LEU A 43 -8.20 -41.10 3.56
N SER A 44 -7.49 -42.00 4.22
CA SER A 44 -6.39 -41.66 5.12
C SER A 44 -5.17 -41.11 4.37
N GLN A 45 -4.88 -41.61 3.18
CA GLN A 45 -3.81 -41.11 2.32
C GLN A 45 -4.14 -39.73 1.78
N PHE A 46 -5.36 -39.54 1.25
CA PHE A 46 -5.79 -38.25 0.69
C PHE A 46 -5.79 -37.12 1.73
N LEU A 47 -6.22 -37.41 2.97
CA LEU A 47 -6.23 -36.41 4.05
C LEU A 47 -4.83 -35.97 4.52
N ARG A 48 -3.76 -36.68 4.14
CA ARG A 48 -2.36 -36.31 4.43
C ARG A 48 -1.68 -35.57 3.30
N GLU A 49 -2.35 -35.38 2.16
CA GLU A 49 -1.76 -34.69 1.02
C GLU A 49 -1.60 -33.19 1.30
N GLU A 50 -0.42 -32.67 0.97
CA GLU A 50 -0.11 -31.24 1.07
C GLU A 50 -0.42 -30.47 -0.23
N ARG A 51 -1.08 -31.12 -1.19
CA ARG A 51 -1.46 -30.54 -2.48
C ARG A 51 -2.97 -30.33 -2.57
N ARG A 52 -3.38 -29.24 -3.23
CA ARG A 52 -4.80 -28.96 -3.50
C ARG A 52 -5.23 -29.66 -4.77
N HIS A 53 -6.27 -30.48 -4.67
CA HIS A 53 -6.86 -31.21 -5.79
C HIS A 53 -8.21 -30.62 -6.18
N LYS A 54 -8.59 -30.79 -7.45
CA LYS A 54 -9.96 -30.59 -7.93
C LYS A 54 -10.55 -31.93 -8.30
N CYS A 55 -11.85 -32.09 -8.12
CA CYS A 55 -12.55 -33.28 -8.55
C CYS A 55 -12.42 -33.43 -10.07
N ARG A 56 -12.04 -34.60 -10.56
CA ARG A 56 -11.97 -34.87 -12.01
C ARG A 56 -13.33 -34.90 -12.69
N HIS A 57 -14.40 -35.16 -11.93
CA HIS A 57 -15.77 -35.25 -12.46
C HIS A 57 -16.51 -33.91 -12.50
N CYS A 58 -16.55 -33.18 -11.38
CA CYS A 58 -17.32 -31.94 -11.27
C CYS A 58 -16.46 -30.67 -11.11
N HIS A 59 -15.13 -30.83 -11.14
CA HIS A 59 -14.16 -29.73 -10.97
C HIS A 59 -14.25 -28.94 -9.66
N SER A 60 -15.08 -29.37 -8.71
CA SER A 60 -15.16 -28.75 -7.39
C SER A 60 -13.83 -28.93 -6.62
N PRO A 61 -13.48 -27.99 -5.73
CA PRO A 61 -12.29 -28.12 -4.90
C PRO A 61 -12.43 -29.31 -3.93
N LEU A 62 -11.40 -30.16 -3.87
CA LEU A 62 -11.28 -31.23 -2.87
C LEU A 62 -10.47 -30.77 -1.65
N TRP A 63 -10.65 -29.51 -1.26
CA TRP A 63 -10.00 -28.86 -0.13
C TRP A 63 -10.93 -27.79 0.45
N THR A 64 -10.77 -27.49 1.74
CA THR A 64 -11.53 -26.43 2.43
C THR A 64 -10.61 -25.57 3.27
N LEU A 65 -10.99 -24.31 3.46
CA LEU A 65 -10.32 -23.42 4.42
C LEU A 65 -10.53 -23.91 5.86
N MET A 66 -9.55 -23.65 6.73
CA MET A 66 -9.56 -23.92 8.16
C MET A 66 -8.95 -22.75 8.93
N ARG A 67 -9.23 -22.64 10.23
CA ARG A 67 -8.52 -21.69 11.10
C ARG A 67 -7.23 -22.35 11.63
N PRO A 68 -6.09 -21.65 11.62
CA PRO A 68 -4.87 -22.16 12.24
C PRO A 68 -5.01 -22.20 13.75
N GLN A 69 -4.34 -23.16 14.39
CA GLN A 69 -4.02 -23.05 15.82
C GLN A 69 -2.83 -22.09 15.98
N ARG A 70 -2.81 -21.29 17.06
CA ARG A 70 -1.75 -20.30 17.34
C ARG A 70 -0.37 -20.93 17.21
N ALA A 71 0.44 -20.41 16.29
CA ALA A 71 1.84 -20.79 16.16
C ALA A 71 2.67 -20.04 17.21
N THR A 72 3.53 -20.75 17.95
CA THR A 72 4.53 -20.19 18.86
C THR A 72 5.75 -19.68 18.10
N GLY A 73 6.56 -18.79 18.69
CA GLY A 73 7.62 -18.03 17.99
C GLY A 73 8.63 -18.86 17.16
N SER A 74 9.01 -20.06 17.61
CA SER A 74 9.91 -20.93 16.83
C SER A 74 9.28 -21.46 15.53
N LEU A 75 7.94 -21.59 15.47
CA LEU A 75 7.25 -22.01 14.25
C LEU A 75 7.25 -20.93 13.17
N GLN A 76 7.22 -19.64 13.54
CA GLN A 76 7.13 -18.55 12.55
C GLN A 76 8.40 -18.44 11.73
N ARG A 77 9.56 -18.52 12.37
CA ARG A 77 10.87 -18.54 11.70
C ARG A 77 10.96 -19.67 10.68
N ASP A 78 10.58 -20.89 11.09
CA ASP A 78 10.62 -22.06 10.21
C ASP A 78 9.64 -21.96 9.03
N LEU A 79 8.47 -21.36 9.25
CA LEU A 79 7.51 -21.09 8.18
C LEU A 79 8.06 -20.07 7.17
N VAL A 80 8.63 -18.96 7.64
CA VAL A 80 9.28 -17.94 6.80
C VAL A 80 10.41 -18.53 5.98
N LEU A 81 11.30 -19.31 6.61
CA LEU A 81 12.38 -20.00 5.90
C LEU A 81 11.86 -20.99 4.85
N LYS A 82 10.84 -21.78 5.18
CA LYS A 82 10.22 -22.72 4.23
C LYS A 82 9.60 -21.99 3.04
N ALA A 83 8.95 -20.86 3.26
CA ALA A 83 8.34 -20.09 2.18
C ALA A 83 9.37 -19.37 1.31
N LEU A 84 10.38 -18.74 1.91
CA LEU A 84 11.48 -18.12 1.19
C LEU A 84 12.16 -19.13 0.25
N ARG A 85 12.35 -20.38 0.70
CA ARG A 85 12.93 -21.45 -0.11
C ARG A 85 12.03 -21.97 -1.24
N LYS A 86 10.72 -21.67 -1.23
CA LYS A 86 9.82 -21.96 -2.36
C LYS A 86 10.00 -20.95 -3.49
N LEU A 87 10.58 -19.78 -3.22
CA LEU A 87 10.79 -18.76 -4.23
C LEU A 87 11.97 -19.14 -5.13
N PRO A 88 11.84 -18.91 -6.45
CA PRO A 88 12.95 -19.13 -7.36
C PRO A 88 14.12 -18.21 -6.97
N THR A 89 15.34 -18.70 -7.11
CA THR A 89 16.59 -17.97 -6.82
C THR A 89 16.92 -17.75 -5.33
N ILE A 90 16.07 -18.20 -4.40
CA ILE A 90 16.35 -18.15 -2.95
C ILE A 90 16.69 -19.54 -2.43
N GLY A 91 17.97 -19.75 -2.11
CA GLY A 91 18.47 -20.98 -1.48
C GLY A 91 18.49 -20.91 0.04
N LYS A 92 18.97 -21.98 0.68
CA LYS A 92 19.09 -22.08 2.15
C LYS A 92 19.87 -20.91 2.76
N VAL A 93 21.05 -20.63 2.24
CA VAL A 93 21.94 -19.55 2.74
C VAL A 93 21.29 -18.17 2.55
N SER A 94 20.71 -17.92 1.38
CA SER A 94 20.02 -16.65 1.10
C SER A 94 18.79 -16.44 1.99
N SER A 95 18.01 -17.50 2.24
CA SER A 95 16.84 -17.44 3.14
C SER A 95 17.24 -17.09 4.58
N GLU A 96 18.35 -17.64 5.07
CA GLU A 96 18.86 -17.37 6.41
C GLU A 96 19.44 -15.95 6.53
N ARG A 97 20.17 -15.48 5.51
CA ARG A 97 20.66 -14.09 5.44
C ARG A 97 19.51 -13.08 5.46
N LEU A 98 18.46 -13.30 4.67
CA LEU A 98 17.30 -12.39 4.63
C LEU A 98 16.63 -12.29 6.00
N VAL A 99 16.37 -13.44 6.64
CA VAL A 99 15.75 -13.46 7.98
C VAL A 99 16.65 -12.80 9.02
N GLN A 100 17.97 -12.96 8.94
CA GLN A 100 18.92 -12.32 9.84
C GLN A 100 18.96 -10.80 9.66
N GLN A 101 18.87 -10.31 8.41
CA GLN A 101 18.98 -8.90 8.08
C GLN A 101 17.69 -8.12 8.36
N PHE A 102 16.53 -8.69 8.02
CA PHE A 102 15.26 -7.98 8.03
C PHE A 102 14.29 -8.43 9.13
N GLY A 103 14.57 -9.56 9.79
CA GLY A 103 13.70 -10.13 10.81
C GLY A 103 12.55 -10.97 10.23
N GLU A 104 12.18 -12.02 10.96
CA GLU A 104 11.13 -12.97 10.56
C GLU A 104 9.72 -12.37 10.55
N GLU A 105 9.40 -11.45 11.47
CA GLU A 105 8.07 -10.82 11.54
C GLU A 105 7.82 -9.85 10.37
N PHE A 106 8.83 -9.03 10.03
CA PHE A 106 8.77 -8.10 8.91
C PHE A 106 8.67 -8.84 7.57
N LEU A 107 9.49 -9.87 7.37
CA LEU A 107 9.43 -10.69 6.16
C LEU A 107 8.11 -11.48 6.04
N ALA A 108 7.58 -11.99 7.16
CA ALA A 108 6.25 -12.62 7.16
C ALA A 108 5.17 -11.63 6.73
N THR A 109 5.26 -10.38 7.18
CA THR A 109 4.32 -9.31 6.81
C THR A 109 4.43 -8.98 5.32
N LEU A 110 5.64 -8.81 4.79
CA LEU A 110 5.83 -8.49 3.36
C LEU A 110 5.39 -9.61 2.43
N LEU A 111 5.74 -10.86 2.75
CA LEU A 111 5.35 -12.01 1.93
C LEU A 111 3.85 -12.33 2.03
N GLY A 112 3.19 -11.91 3.11
CA GLY A 112 1.74 -12.07 3.32
C GLY A 112 0.88 -10.94 2.77
N ASP A 113 1.31 -9.68 2.95
CA ASP A 113 0.48 -8.49 2.71
C ASP A 113 0.90 -7.71 1.44
N ASN A 114 2.19 -7.68 1.08
CA ASN A 114 2.68 -6.85 -0.01
C ASN A 114 3.90 -7.44 -0.74
N ILE A 115 3.62 -8.39 -1.64
CA ILE A 115 4.61 -9.11 -2.45
C ILE A 115 5.46 -8.17 -3.31
N HIS A 116 4.88 -7.05 -3.79
CA HIS A 116 5.61 -6.08 -4.59
C HIS A 116 6.66 -5.32 -3.77
N GLU A 117 6.39 -5.03 -2.50
CA GLU A 117 7.39 -4.46 -1.59
C GLU A 117 8.50 -5.47 -1.30
N PHE A 118 8.17 -6.76 -1.16
CA PHE A 118 9.19 -7.80 -0.99
C PHE A 118 10.15 -7.87 -2.19
N ILE A 119 9.64 -7.80 -3.42
CA ILE A 119 10.48 -7.86 -4.63
C ILE A 119 11.37 -6.61 -4.74
N ASN A 120 10.91 -5.46 -4.24
CA ASN A 120 11.63 -4.19 -4.25
C ASN A 120 12.33 -3.89 -2.92
N LEU A 121 12.68 -4.93 -2.16
CA LEU A 121 13.36 -4.76 -0.89
C LEU A 121 14.69 -4.04 -1.07
N MET A 122 14.98 -3.08 -0.19
CA MET A 122 16.24 -2.36 -0.16
C MET A 122 17.04 -2.75 1.07
N ASP A 123 18.35 -2.81 0.94
CA ASP A 123 19.26 -2.97 2.07
C ASP A 123 19.47 -1.65 2.83
N GLU A 124 20.32 -1.68 3.85
CA GLU A 124 20.64 -0.52 4.71
C GLU A 124 21.30 0.64 3.92
N ASN A 125 21.86 0.36 2.74
CA ASN A 125 22.49 1.35 1.88
C ASN A 125 21.53 1.92 0.82
N GLY A 126 20.28 1.45 0.79
CA GLY A 126 19.28 1.84 -0.20
C GLY A 126 19.46 1.13 -1.55
N GLU A 127 20.27 0.07 -1.62
CA GLU A 127 20.42 -0.75 -2.82
C GLU A 127 19.40 -1.89 -2.84
N LEU A 128 18.95 -2.27 -4.03
CA LEU A 128 17.98 -3.35 -4.19
C LEU A 128 18.62 -4.70 -3.83
N VAL A 129 17.98 -5.42 -2.92
CA VAL A 129 18.41 -6.76 -2.48
C VAL A 129 18.34 -7.79 -3.62
N PHE A 130 17.39 -7.60 -4.55
CA PHE A 130 17.18 -8.50 -5.69
C PHE A 130 17.53 -7.80 -7.01
N SER A 131 18.32 -8.47 -7.84
CA SER A 131 18.57 -8.00 -9.21
C SER A 131 17.30 -8.07 -10.07
N ASP A 132 17.25 -7.26 -11.13
CA ASP A 132 16.11 -7.20 -12.05
C ASP A 132 15.69 -8.57 -12.61
N ARG A 133 16.66 -9.43 -12.89
CA ARG A 133 16.42 -10.80 -13.40
C ARG A 133 15.90 -11.75 -12.34
N GLN A 134 16.24 -11.53 -11.07
CA GLN A 134 15.69 -12.29 -9.94
C GLN A 134 14.26 -11.82 -9.66
N ALA A 135 14.06 -10.51 -9.56
CA ALA A 135 12.75 -9.88 -9.38
C ALA A 135 11.72 -10.37 -10.41
N ALA A 136 12.03 -10.31 -11.70
CA ALA A 136 11.10 -10.75 -12.76
C ALA A 136 10.80 -12.27 -12.77
N ARG A 137 11.69 -13.09 -12.20
CA ARG A 137 11.45 -14.54 -12.02
C ARG A 137 10.60 -14.81 -10.79
N MET A 138 10.88 -14.10 -9.70
CA MET A 138 10.11 -14.16 -8.46
C MET A 138 8.68 -13.69 -8.70
N GLU A 139 8.48 -12.58 -9.42
CA GLU A 139 7.15 -12.06 -9.79
C GLU A 139 6.30 -13.10 -10.53
N ARG A 140 6.87 -13.75 -11.56
CA ARG A 140 6.18 -14.82 -12.30
C ARG A 140 5.83 -16.03 -11.44
N ALA A 141 6.74 -16.45 -10.55
CA ALA A 141 6.47 -17.56 -9.64
C ALA A 141 5.42 -17.19 -8.57
N MET A 142 5.52 -15.98 -8.00
CA MET A 142 4.65 -15.46 -6.95
C MET A 142 3.25 -15.13 -7.44
N ALA A 143 3.06 -14.86 -8.73
CA ALA A 143 1.71 -14.77 -9.32
C ALA A 143 0.89 -16.06 -9.11
N THR A 144 1.56 -17.21 -9.02
CA THR A 144 0.92 -18.53 -8.87
C THR A 144 1.05 -19.11 -7.45
N MET A 145 2.10 -18.76 -6.72
CA MET A 145 2.39 -19.26 -5.37
C MET A 145 1.54 -18.57 -4.29
N GLU A 146 1.23 -19.32 -3.22
CA GLU A 146 0.49 -18.82 -2.05
C GLU A 146 1.34 -19.07 -0.80
N PHE A 147 1.45 -18.04 0.05
CA PHE A 147 2.15 -18.13 1.32
C PHE A 147 1.15 -18.03 2.47
N GLY A 148 1.15 -19.04 3.34
CA GLY A 148 0.37 -19.06 4.57
C GLY A 148 1.29 -19.02 5.77
N PHE A 149 1.65 -17.82 6.22
CA PHE A 149 2.27 -17.62 7.54
C PHE A 149 1.15 -17.45 8.57
N GLY A 150 1.33 -17.99 9.78
CA GLY A 150 0.31 -17.93 10.85
C GLY A 150 -0.27 -16.52 11.08
N GLU A 151 -1.51 -16.45 11.56
CA GLU A 151 -2.37 -15.23 11.59
C GLU A 151 -2.30 -14.33 10.31
N GLY A 152 -1.84 -14.89 9.19
CA GLY A 152 -1.69 -14.23 7.89
C GLY A 152 -3.00 -14.25 7.11
N GLY A 153 -3.66 -13.09 7.07
CA GLY A 153 -4.98 -12.88 6.49
C GLY A 153 -4.99 -13.00 4.97
N TYR A 154 -5.64 -14.03 4.46
CA TYR A 154 -6.23 -14.02 3.14
C TYR A 154 -7.19 -12.84 3.02
N GLN A 155 -6.84 -11.87 2.18
CA GLN A 155 -7.76 -10.80 1.84
C GLN A 155 -8.96 -11.43 1.12
N PRO A 156 -10.22 -11.13 1.54
CA PRO A 156 -11.40 -11.62 0.82
C PRO A 156 -11.36 -11.31 -0.68
N THR A 157 -10.71 -10.21 -1.04
CA THR A 157 -10.47 -9.83 -2.44
C THR A 157 -9.56 -10.79 -3.18
N GLU A 158 -8.58 -11.41 -2.53
CA GLU A 158 -7.74 -12.44 -3.17
C GLU A 158 -8.54 -13.73 -3.45
N PHE A 159 -9.53 -14.06 -2.60
CA PHE A 159 -10.53 -15.09 -2.91
C PHE A 159 -11.30 -14.74 -4.17
N ILE A 160 -11.91 -13.55 -4.17
CA ILE A 160 -12.75 -13.05 -5.26
C ILE A 160 -11.95 -13.03 -6.58
N LYS A 161 -10.71 -12.54 -6.56
CA LYS A 161 -9.81 -12.50 -7.70
C LYS A 161 -9.61 -13.86 -8.35
N ARG A 162 -9.35 -14.90 -7.54
CA ARG A 162 -8.95 -16.23 -8.00
C ARG A 162 -10.11 -17.16 -8.29
N GLN A 163 -11.17 -17.08 -7.48
CA GLN A 163 -12.24 -18.07 -7.46
C GLN A 163 -13.48 -17.63 -8.22
N LEU A 164 -13.71 -16.32 -8.33
CA LEU A 164 -14.87 -15.80 -9.05
C LEU A 164 -14.47 -15.43 -10.48
N PRO A 165 -15.27 -15.81 -11.50
CA PRO A 165 -15.08 -15.33 -12.87
C PRO A 165 -15.14 -13.81 -12.96
N ASP A 166 -14.60 -13.25 -14.03
CA ASP A 166 -14.79 -11.83 -14.33
C ASP A 166 -16.28 -11.53 -14.55
N HIS A 167 -16.69 -10.31 -14.23
CA HIS A 167 -18.09 -9.87 -14.32
C HIS A 167 -19.08 -10.68 -13.48
N THR A 168 -18.60 -11.32 -12.40
CA THR A 168 -19.47 -11.95 -11.39
C THR A 168 -20.41 -10.92 -10.75
N PHE A 169 -19.96 -9.67 -10.60
CA PHE A 169 -20.78 -8.58 -10.08
C PHE A 169 -21.22 -7.64 -11.21
N ASP A 170 -22.48 -7.23 -11.22
CA ASP A 170 -22.96 -6.25 -12.20
C ASP A 170 -22.56 -4.81 -11.83
N LEU A 171 -22.60 -4.47 -10.53
CA LEU A 171 -22.31 -3.13 -10.02
C LEU A 171 -21.50 -3.20 -8.73
N LEU A 172 -20.39 -2.47 -8.69
CA LEU A 172 -19.65 -2.15 -7.48
C LEU A 172 -19.98 -0.71 -7.07
N ILE A 173 -20.45 -0.51 -5.84
CA ILE A 173 -20.62 0.83 -5.25
C ILE A 173 -19.52 1.01 -4.20
N VAL A 174 -18.75 2.07 -4.33
CA VAL A 174 -17.67 2.43 -3.41
C VAL A 174 -18.04 3.75 -2.75
N ASP A 175 -18.36 3.68 -1.46
CA ASP A 175 -18.57 4.87 -0.65
C ASP A 175 -17.23 5.43 -0.14
N GLU A 176 -17.17 6.74 0.04
CA GLU A 176 -15.95 7.51 0.29
C GLU A 176 -14.76 7.10 -0.59
N GLY A 177 -15.01 7.08 -1.91
CA GLY A 177 -14.06 6.60 -2.92
C GLY A 177 -12.68 7.28 -2.84
N HIS A 178 -12.60 8.50 -2.29
CA HIS A 178 -11.35 9.23 -2.12
C HIS A 178 -10.36 8.56 -1.14
N GLU A 179 -10.82 7.73 -0.20
CA GLU A 179 -9.94 6.99 0.73
C GLU A 179 -9.05 5.95 0.00
N TYR A 180 -9.48 5.51 -1.18
CA TYR A 180 -8.82 4.46 -1.95
C TYR A 180 -7.73 4.99 -2.89
N LYS A 181 -7.44 6.29 -2.87
CA LYS A 181 -6.48 6.94 -3.78
C LYS A 181 -5.03 6.47 -3.65
N ASN A 182 -4.63 5.95 -2.50
CA ASN A 182 -3.22 5.62 -2.25
C ASN A 182 -2.78 4.38 -3.05
N ALA A 183 -1.59 4.46 -3.67
CA ALA A 183 -1.04 3.40 -4.52
C ALA A 183 -0.83 2.07 -3.78
N GLY A 184 -0.20 2.15 -2.61
CA GLY A 184 0.20 1.00 -1.79
C GLY A 184 -0.79 0.62 -0.70
N SER A 185 -1.97 1.25 -0.62
CA SER A 185 -2.93 0.88 0.42
C SER A 185 -3.59 -0.46 0.10
N ALA A 186 -3.66 -1.35 1.09
CA ALA A 186 -4.36 -2.63 0.96
C ALA A 186 -5.84 -2.43 0.56
N GLN A 187 -6.47 -1.37 1.07
CA GLN A 187 -7.83 -0.97 0.69
C GLN A 187 -7.93 -0.61 -0.80
N GLY A 188 -6.99 0.19 -1.33
CA GLY A 188 -6.98 0.56 -2.75
C GLY A 188 -6.75 -0.63 -3.67
N GLN A 189 -5.87 -1.56 -3.29
CA GLN A 189 -5.66 -2.81 -4.03
C GLN A 189 -6.92 -3.69 -4.03
N ALA A 190 -7.56 -3.84 -2.87
CA ALA A 190 -8.83 -4.56 -2.73
C ALA A 190 -9.93 -3.96 -3.62
N MET A 191 -10.11 -2.64 -3.61
CA MET A 191 -11.06 -1.94 -4.47
C MET A 191 -10.77 -2.19 -5.96
N GLY A 192 -9.51 -2.14 -6.39
CA GLY A 192 -9.13 -2.42 -7.78
C GLY A 192 -9.48 -3.85 -8.24
N VAL A 193 -9.28 -4.84 -7.37
CA VAL A 193 -9.68 -6.23 -7.63
C VAL A 193 -11.20 -6.35 -7.79
N LEU A 194 -11.96 -5.71 -6.89
CA LEU A 194 -13.43 -5.73 -6.95
C LEU A 194 -13.94 -5.03 -8.22
N ALA A 195 -13.34 -3.89 -8.59
CA ALA A 195 -13.68 -3.14 -9.79
C ALA A 195 -13.45 -4.00 -11.05
N ALA A 196 -12.34 -4.73 -11.12
CA ALA A 196 -12.04 -5.65 -12.22
C ALA A 196 -13.02 -6.85 -12.31
N LYS A 197 -13.61 -7.27 -11.19
CA LYS A 197 -14.62 -8.33 -11.15
C LYS A 197 -16.05 -7.83 -11.36
N ALA A 198 -16.25 -6.51 -11.40
CA ALA A 198 -17.55 -5.90 -11.65
C ALA A 198 -17.70 -5.48 -13.12
N ARG A 199 -18.94 -5.38 -13.62
CA ARG A 199 -19.22 -4.82 -14.95
C ARG A 199 -19.19 -3.29 -14.94
N LYS A 200 -19.66 -2.70 -13.84
CA LYS A 200 -19.70 -1.25 -13.62
C LYS A 200 -19.22 -0.91 -12.22
N SER A 201 -18.60 0.24 -12.06
CA SER A 201 -18.20 0.79 -10.75
C SER A 201 -18.76 2.20 -10.60
N LEU A 202 -19.36 2.47 -9.45
CA LEU A 202 -19.87 3.77 -9.04
C LEU A 202 -19.13 4.21 -7.77
N LEU A 203 -18.51 5.38 -7.81
CA LEU A 203 -17.82 5.96 -6.66
C LEU A 203 -18.65 7.11 -6.11
N LEU A 204 -18.85 7.11 -4.80
CA LEU A 204 -19.49 8.17 -4.05
C LEU A 204 -18.42 8.83 -3.18
N THR A 205 -18.37 10.15 -3.16
CA THR A 205 -17.43 10.90 -2.32
C THR A 205 -17.91 12.34 -2.15
N GLY A 206 -17.74 12.90 -0.95
CA GLY A 206 -17.97 14.33 -0.71
C GLY A 206 -16.89 15.21 -1.34
N THR A 207 -15.66 14.72 -1.46
CA THR A 207 -14.54 15.44 -2.06
C THR A 207 -13.78 14.55 -3.04
N LEU A 208 -13.58 15.03 -4.26
CA LEU A 208 -12.94 14.22 -5.31
C LEU A 208 -11.40 14.21 -5.20
N MET A 209 -10.79 15.33 -4.79
CA MET A 209 -9.33 15.49 -4.77
C MET A 209 -8.84 16.25 -3.54
N GLY A 210 -7.68 15.86 -3.02
CA GLY A 210 -6.94 16.58 -1.97
C GLY A 210 -6.06 17.71 -2.49
N GLY A 211 -6.31 18.16 -3.73
CA GLY A 211 -5.60 19.26 -4.37
C GLY A 211 -4.44 18.86 -5.28
N TYR A 212 -4.05 17.58 -5.37
CA TYR A 212 -2.96 17.13 -6.22
C TYR A 212 -3.42 16.15 -7.31
N ALA A 213 -2.78 16.18 -8.48
CA ALA A 213 -3.13 15.31 -9.60
C ALA A 213 -2.86 13.82 -9.35
N ASP A 214 -1.86 13.49 -8.53
CA ASP A 214 -1.53 12.12 -8.18
C ASP A 214 -2.54 11.47 -7.25
N ASP A 215 -3.32 12.26 -6.51
CA ASP A 215 -4.48 11.76 -5.76
C ASP A 215 -5.50 11.09 -6.67
N LEU A 216 -5.62 11.55 -7.93
CA LEU A 216 -6.61 11.00 -8.86
C LEU A 216 -6.06 9.81 -9.65
N PHE A 217 -4.76 9.77 -9.93
CA PHE A 217 -4.19 8.81 -10.86
C PHE A 217 -4.55 7.35 -10.51
N HIS A 218 -4.28 6.92 -9.29
CA HIS A 218 -4.52 5.54 -8.89
C HIS A 218 -6.00 5.22 -8.74
N LEU A 219 -6.84 6.21 -8.40
CA LEU A 219 -8.28 6.04 -8.37
C LEU A 219 -8.80 5.82 -9.79
N LEU A 220 -8.48 6.74 -10.71
CA LEU A 220 -8.84 6.67 -12.13
C LEU A 220 -8.34 5.38 -12.79
N PHE A 221 -7.11 4.95 -12.48
CA PHE A 221 -6.57 3.73 -13.05
C PHE A 221 -7.35 2.48 -12.64
N ARG A 222 -7.92 2.45 -11.43
CA ARG A 222 -8.72 1.31 -10.94
C ARG A 222 -10.12 1.27 -11.56
N ILE A 223 -10.73 2.44 -11.80
CA ILE A 223 -12.11 2.52 -12.30
C ILE A 223 -12.22 2.65 -13.82
N LEU A 224 -11.23 3.28 -14.45
CA LEU A 224 -11.18 3.58 -15.88
C LEU A 224 -9.94 2.93 -16.52
N THR A 225 -9.57 1.72 -16.09
CA THR A 225 -8.37 1.02 -16.56
C THR A 225 -8.26 0.99 -18.09
N PRO A 226 -9.31 0.63 -18.87
CA PRO A 226 -9.20 0.62 -20.32
C PRO A 226 -8.82 2.00 -20.89
N LYS A 227 -9.43 3.06 -20.35
CA LYS A 227 -9.18 4.43 -20.80
C LYS A 227 -7.77 4.91 -20.50
N MET A 228 -7.29 4.61 -19.30
CA MET A 228 -5.93 4.97 -18.89
C MET A 228 -4.88 4.23 -19.74
N LEU A 229 -5.15 2.97 -20.12
CA LEU A 229 -4.28 2.19 -20.99
C LEU A 229 -4.30 2.66 -22.46
N GLU A 230 -5.46 3.11 -22.96
CA GLU A 230 -5.62 3.77 -24.27
C GLU A 230 -4.80 5.06 -24.33
N ASP A 231 -4.84 5.85 -23.27
CA ASP A 231 -4.13 7.13 -23.16
C ASP A 231 -2.63 6.97 -22.86
N GLY A 232 -2.12 5.73 -22.81
CA GLY A 232 -0.69 5.43 -22.73
C GLY A 232 -0.14 5.23 -21.32
N TYR A 233 -0.97 5.35 -20.28
CA TYR A 233 -0.55 5.13 -18.89
C TYR A 233 -0.48 3.63 -18.59
N ARG A 234 0.71 3.04 -18.75
CA ARG A 234 0.93 1.60 -18.61
C ARG A 234 1.91 1.26 -17.49
N PRO A 235 1.68 0.16 -16.76
CA PRO A 235 2.71 -0.36 -15.87
C PRO A 235 3.98 -0.65 -16.68
N ASN A 236 5.13 -0.43 -16.06
CA ASN A 236 6.41 -0.76 -16.69
C ASN A 236 6.61 -2.29 -16.74
N GLY A 237 7.71 -2.74 -17.35
CA GLY A 237 8.03 -4.17 -17.47
C GLY A 237 8.24 -4.92 -16.14
N ARG A 238 8.19 -4.22 -14.99
CA ARG A 238 8.26 -4.78 -13.63
C ARG A 238 6.93 -4.63 -12.85
N GLY A 239 5.84 -4.33 -13.55
CA GLY A 239 4.52 -4.13 -12.96
C GLY A 239 4.35 -2.83 -12.17
N SER A 240 5.36 -1.94 -12.14
CA SER A 240 5.27 -0.69 -11.38
C SER A 240 4.48 0.37 -12.16
N MET A 241 3.51 0.96 -11.47
CA MET A 241 2.71 2.09 -11.95
C MET A 241 3.40 3.44 -11.77
N GLY A 242 4.58 3.49 -11.12
CA GLY A 242 5.30 4.73 -10.84
C GLY A 242 5.59 5.58 -12.09
N PRO A 243 6.14 5.01 -13.18
CA PRO A 243 6.38 5.76 -14.41
C PRO A 243 5.10 6.32 -15.05
N ALA A 244 4.01 5.54 -15.06
CA ALA A 244 2.72 5.98 -15.58
C ALA A 244 2.12 7.11 -14.73
N ALA A 245 2.18 6.99 -13.41
CA ALA A 245 1.75 8.04 -12.48
C ALA A 245 2.54 9.34 -12.73
N MET A 246 3.86 9.23 -12.91
CA MET A 246 4.72 10.38 -13.23
C MET A 246 4.42 10.99 -14.60
N SER A 247 4.08 10.18 -15.61
CA SER A 247 3.65 10.70 -16.92
C SER A 247 2.33 11.46 -16.78
N PHE A 248 1.35 10.87 -16.10
CA PHE A 248 0.06 11.49 -15.84
C PHE A 248 0.20 12.83 -15.09
N LEU A 249 1.09 12.88 -14.10
CA LEU A 249 1.46 14.10 -13.38
C LEU A 249 2.09 15.16 -14.29
N ARG A 250 2.91 14.79 -15.29
CA ARG A 250 3.46 15.76 -16.26
C ARG A 250 2.39 16.28 -17.20
N ASP A 251 1.49 15.41 -17.64
CA ASP A 251 0.46 15.74 -18.62
C ASP A 251 -0.70 16.56 -18.01
N HIS A 252 -0.99 16.30 -16.73
CA HIS A 252 -2.20 16.77 -16.07
C HIS A 252 -1.99 17.34 -14.67
N GLY A 253 -0.81 17.26 -14.09
CA GLY A 253 -0.49 17.86 -12.80
C GLY A 253 0.28 19.17 -12.91
N VAL A 254 0.58 19.75 -11.75
CA VAL A 254 1.49 20.89 -11.63
C VAL A 254 2.81 20.39 -11.05
N LEU A 255 3.88 20.59 -11.79
CA LEU A 255 5.24 20.24 -11.40
C LEU A 255 6.09 21.50 -11.27
N LYS A 256 6.82 21.59 -10.16
CA LYS A 256 7.79 22.65 -9.90
C LYS A 256 9.19 22.09 -10.04
N ASP A 257 9.90 22.51 -11.08
CA ASP A 257 11.31 22.17 -11.25
C ASP A 257 12.19 23.14 -10.44
N ILE A 258 12.93 22.58 -9.48
CA ILE A 258 13.89 23.30 -8.67
C ILE A 258 15.28 23.06 -9.26
N TYR A 259 15.82 24.10 -9.89
CA TYR A 259 17.17 24.10 -10.40
C TYR A 259 18.14 24.46 -9.27
N THR A 260 19.02 23.53 -8.93
CA THR A 260 20.11 23.76 -8.00
C THR A 260 21.42 23.75 -8.78
N GLU A 261 21.99 24.94 -8.96
CA GLU A 261 23.35 25.09 -9.51
C GLU A 261 24.35 24.96 -8.37
N ARG A 262 25.29 24.02 -8.49
CA ARG A 262 26.48 23.97 -7.64
C ARG A 262 27.70 24.26 -8.51
N ASP A 263 28.46 25.27 -8.12
CA ASP A 263 29.82 25.45 -8.64
C ASP A 263 30.65 24.25 -8.17
N GLY A 264 31.27 23.54 -9.11
CA GLY A 264 32.20 22.47 -8.81
C GLY A 264 33.55 23.04 -8.35
N ASP A 265 34.28 22.28 -7.54
CA ASP A 265 35.66 22.61 -7.18
C ASP A 265 36.53 22.78 -8.44
N ALA A 266 37.31 23.85 -8.46
CA ALA A 266 38.15 24.24 -9.59
C ALA A 266 39.31 23.25 -9.77
N HIS A 267 39.15 22.26 -10.64
CA HIS A 267 40.31 21.59 -11.24
C HIS A 267 40.86 22.45 -12.38
N LYS A 268 42.20 22.56 -12.45
CA LYS A 268 43.01 23.49 -13.27
C LYS A 268 42.70 23.60 -14.78
N THR A 269 41.72 22.88 -15.33
CA THR A 269 41.45 22.86 -16.78
C THR A 269 39.97 22.79 -17.21
N ALA A 270 38.96 22.85 -16.32
CA ALA A 270 37.57 22.97 -16.78
C ALA A 270 36.60 23.53 -15.71
N ARG A 271 35.88 24.61 -16.04
CA ARG A 271 34.69 25.07 -15.30
C ARG A 271 33.47 24.24 -15.71
N GLY A 272 33.23 23.12 -15.04
CA GLY A 272 32.00 22.34 -15.21
C GLY A 272 30.92 22.78 -14.22
N LYS A 273 29.90 23.50 -14.69
CA LYS A 273 28.69 23.79 -13.90
C LYS A 273 27.85 22.51 -13.76
N LYS A 274 27.66 22.01 -12.54
CA LYS A 274 26.75 20.87 -12.29
C LYS A 274 25.36 21.42 -11.98
N LEU A 275 24.47 21.38 -12.97
CA LEU A 275 23.05 21.67 -12.81
C LEU A 275 22.35 20.41 -12.28
N SER A 276 21.78 20.48 -11.07
CA SER A 276 20.89 19.45 -10.54
C SER A 276 19.44 19.93 -10.65
N VAL A 277 18.56 19.12 -11.24
CA VAL A 277 17.13 19.41 -11.36
C VAL A 277 16.36 18.50 -10.42
N ARG A 278 15.60 19.10 -9.51
CA ARG A 278 14.67 18.40 -8.62
C ARG A 278 13.24 18.82 -8.93
N THR A 279 12.46 17.92 -9.51
CA THR A 279 11.02 18.13 -9.72
C THR A 279 10.24 17.85 -8.43
N VAL A 280 9.43 18.81 -7.99
CA VAL A 280 8.54 18.71 -6.82
C VAL A 280 7.10 18.86 -7.28
N LYS A 281 6.19 18.07 -6.71
CA LYS A 281 4.75 18.15 -7.00
C LYS A 281 4.16 19.41 -6.37
N ALA A 282 3.27 20.09 -7.07
CA ALA A 282 2.53 21.24 -6.57
C ALA A 282 1.02 20.99 -6.66
N PRO A 283 0.22 21.69 -5.82
CA PRO A 283 -1.24 21.61 -5.92
C PRO A 283 -1.73 22.06 -7.29
N GLY A 284 -2.67 21.32 -7.86
CA GLY A 284 -3.35 21.64 -9.10
C GLY A 284 -3.55 20.42 -10.01
N PHE A 285 -4.66 20.47 -10.74
CA PHE A 285 -4.99 19.51 -11.79
C PHE A 285 -5.35 20.28 -13.06
N GLY A 286 -4.60 20.03 -14.13
CA GLY A 286 -4.69 20.76 -15.37
C GLY A 286 -6.05 20.59 -16.06
N PRO A 287 -6.54 21.61 -16.79
CA PRO A 287 -7.87 21.59 -17.41
C PRO A 287 -8.04 20.45 -18.41
N LYS A 288 -6.97 20.06 -19.12
CA LYS A 288 -6.98 18.89 -20.02
C LYS A 288 -7.32 17.59 -19.29
N GLY A 289 -6.77 17.41 -18.08
CA GLY A 289 -7.07 16.25 -17.24
C GLY A 289 -8.51 16.26 -16.75
N ILE A 290 -9.02 17.42 -16.34
CA ILE A 290 -10.42 17.61 -15.91
C ILE A 290 -11.38 17.23 -17.03
N MET A 291 -11.17 17.76 -18.24
CA MET A 291 -12.02 17.47 -19.40
C MET A 291 -11.95 16.01 -19.84
N ARG A 292 -10.79 15.35 -19.71
CA ARG A 292 -10.59 13.97 -20.17
C ARG A 292 -11.10 12.94 -19.16
N TYR A 293 -10.88 13.14 -17.87
CA TYR A 293 -11.06 12.09 -16.84
C TYR A 293 -12.10 12.40 -15.77
N VAL A 294 -12.52 13.66 -15.60
CA VAL A 294 -13.42 14.04 -14.52
C VAL A 294 -14.81 14.35 -15.05
N LEU A 295 -14.95 15.37 -15.91
CA LEU A 295 -16.27 15.80 -16.40
C LEU A 295 -17.08 14.68 -17.09
N PRO A 296 -16.50 13.78 -17.89
CA PRO A 296 -17.28 12.73 -18.56
C PRO A 296 -17.77 11.62 -17.63
N PHE A 297 -17.18 11.48 -16.44
CA PHE A 297 -17.37 10.32 -15.56
C PHE A 297 -17.91 10.69 -14.17
N THR A 298 -18.11 11.98 -13.90
CA THR A 298 -18.53 12.48 -12.59
C THR A 298 -19.80 13.33 -12.73
N VAL A 299 -20.78 13.01 -11.90
CA VAL A 299 -21.96 13.88 -11.68
C VAL A 299 -21.68 14.75 -10.48
N PHE A 300 -21.72 16.07 -10.66
CA PHE A 300 -21.54 17.04 -9.59
C PHE A 300 -22.91 17.46 -9.07
N LEU A 301 -23.15 17.23 -7.78
CA LEU A 301 -24.32 17.74 -7.06
C LEU A 301 -23.83 18.81 -6.08
N LYS A 302 -24.31 20.03 -6.23
CA LYS A 302 -24.10 21.09 -5.23
C LYS A 302 -25.36 21.23 -4.40
N LEU A 303 -25.18 21.67 -3.16
CA LEU A 303 -26.30 21.93 -2.24
C LEU A 303 -27.34 22.89 -2.83
N LYS A 304 -26.87 23.91 -3.56
CA LYS A 304 -27.74 24.86 -4.28
C LYS A 304 -28.61 24.22 -5.35
N ASP A 305 -28.21 23.05 -5.88
CA ASP A 305 -28.95 22.33 -6.93
C ASP A 305 -30.10 21.51 -6.34
N ILE A 306 -30.09 21.25 -5.02
CA ILE A 306 -31.14 20.53 -4.28
C ILE A 306 -32.31 21.46 -3.88
N GLY A 307 -32.13 22.77 -4.04
CA GLY A 307 -33.10 23.82 -3.72
C GLY A 307 -32.56 24.73 -2.61
N GLY A 308 -32.41 26.03 -2.91
CA GLY A 308 -31.71 27.00 -2.06
C GLY A 308 -32.28 27.23 -0.66
N ASN A 309 -33.50 26.73 -0.37
CA ASN A 309 -34.19 26.90 0.91
C ASN A 309 -34.53 25.56 1.61
N VAL A 310 -33.91 24.45 1.20
CA VAL A 310 -34.15 23.15 1.85
C VAL A 310 -33.41 23.06 3.20
N LEU A 311 -32.29 23.78 3.33
CA LEU A 311 -31.46 23.76 4.54
C LEU A 311 -31.47 25.12 5.23
N PRO A 312 -31.31 25.16 6.57
CA PRO A 312 -31.10 26.39 7.31
C PRO A 312 -29.87 27.17 6.81
N PRO A 313 -29.80 28.50 7.04
CA PRO A 313 -28.59 29.26 6.79
C PRO A 313 -27.40 28.69 7.58
N TYR A 314 -26.22 28.80 6.99
CA TYR A 314 -24.96 28.35 7.58
C TYR A 314 -24.06 29.56 7.76
N ASP A 315 -23.75 29.86 9.02
CA ASP A 315 -22.81 30.92 9.41
C ASP A 315 -21.57 30.25 10.04
N GLU A 316 -20.38 30.66 9.60
CA GLU A 316 -19.09 30.26 10.18
C GLU A 316 -18.54 31.40 11.04
N ASP A 317 -18.46 31.18 12.35
CA ASP A 317 -17.84 32.12 13.28
C ASP A 317 -16.46 31.61 13.73
N PHE A 318 -15.43 32.44 13.57
CA PHE A 318 -14.10 32.17 14.09
C PHE A 318 -13.99 32.74 15.51
N ILE A 319 -13.95 31.86 16.51
CA ILE A 319 -13.77 32.24 17.90
C ILE A 319 -12.30 32.04 18.27
N GLU A 320 -11.56 33.13 18.43
CA GLU A 320 -10.18 33.09 18.92
C GLU A 320 -10.17 32.72 20.41
N VAL A 321 -9.41 31.67 20.75
CA VAL A 321 -9.21 31.26 22.14
C VAL A 321 -7.84 31.77 22.60
N PRO A 322 -7.78 32.69 23.58
CA PRO A 322 -6.49 33.16 24.08
C PRO A 322 -5.78 32.03 24.83
N MET A 323 -4.45 31.97 24.69
CA MET A 323 -3.62 31.11 25.54
C MET A 323 -3.78 31.55 27.00
N ASP A 324 -3.82 30.59 27.93
CA ASP A 324 -3.74 30.92 29.35
C ASP A 324 -2.32 31.40 29.74
N ASP A 325 -2.16 31.89 30.97
CA ASP A 325 -0.90 32.51 31.40
C ASP A 325 0.28 31.52 31.38
N GLU A 326 0.05 30.24 31.73
CA GLU A 326 1.09 29.22 31.78
C GLU A 326 1.50 28.79 30.36
N GLN A 327 0.51 28.55 29.50
CA GLN A 327 0.68 28.25 28.08
C GLN A 327 1.37 29.41 27.36
N ALA A 328 0.94 30.66 27.57
CA ALA A 328 1.53 31.85 26.95
C ALA A 328 2.96 32.09 27.43
N PHE A 329 3.29 31.77 28.68
CA PHE A 329 4.66 31.86 29.19
C PHE A 329 5.57 30.81 28.53
N ALA A 330 5.13 29.55 28.50
CA ALA A 330 5.87 28.47 27.88
C ALA A 330 6.04 28.68 26.36
N TYR A 331 5.00 29.15 25.67
CA TYR A 331 5.04 29.51 24.26
C TYR A 331 6.08 30.61 23.98
N ARG A 332 6.03 31.73 24.71
CA ARG A 332 6.99 32.83 24.53
C ARG A 332 8.44 32.39 24.76
N ARG A 333 8.66 31.47 25.70
CA ARG A 333 9.97 30.87 25.93
C ARG A 333 10.42 30.02 24.75
N LEU A 334 9.54 29.17 24.23
CA LEU A 334 9.81 28.33 23.05
C LEU A 334 10.09 29.19 21.81
N GLU A 335 9.23 30.17 21.55
CA GLU A 335 9.36 31.16 20.47
C GLU A 335 10.70 31.90 20.55
N GLY A 336 11.06 32.40 21.74
CA GLY A 336 12.33 33.09 21.95
C GLY A 336 13.54 32.22 21.64
N GLN A 337 13.55 30.97 22.11
CA GLN A 337 14.63 30.01 21.85
C GLN A 337 14.74 29.69 20.35
N LEU A 338 13.64 29.28 19.71
CA LEU A 338 13.65 28.88 18.31
C LEU A 338 13.92 30.04 17.36
N THR A 339 13.44 31.25 17.68
CA THR A 339 13.72 32.46 16.90
C THR A 339 15.20 32.84 16.98
N ALA A 340 15.83 32.68 18.15
CA ALA A 340 17.27 32.90 18.30
C ALA A 340 18.09 31.92 17.45
N GLU A 341 17.78 30.62 17.51
CA GLU A 341 18.40 29.59 16.68
C GLU A 341 18.21 29.87 15.17
N LEU A 342 16.99 30.22 14.77
CA LEU A 342 16.67 30.56 13.38
C LEU A 342 17.48 31.77 12.89
N ARG A 343 17.58 32.84 13.69
CA ARG A 343 18.37 34.03 13.35
C ARG A 343 19.85 33.69 13.18
N GLN A 344 20.42 32.87 14.07
CA GLN A 344 21.81 32.43 13.95
C GLN A 344 22.04 31.58 12.69
N ALA A 345 21.11 30.69 12.35
CA ALA A 345 21.19 29.87 11.14
C ALA A 345 21.12 30.75 9.87
N LEU A 346 20.16 31.68 9.82
CA LEU A 346 20.01 32.60 8.69
C LEU A 346 21.21 33.52 8.51
N ALA A 347 21.84 33.99 9.59
CA ALA A 347 23.09 34.76 9.53
C ALA A 347 24.24 33.97 8.89
N ARG A 348 24.21 32.63 9.00
CA ARG A 348 25.14 31.70 8.34
C ARG A 348 24.65 31.22 6.97
N LYS A 349 23.59 31.84 6.43
CA LYS A 349 22.90 31.45 5.18
C LYS A 349 22.31 30.03 5.21
N ASP A 350 22.02 29.51 6.39
CA ASP A 350 21.33 28.23 6.58
C ASP A 350 19.82 28.46 6.73
N THR A 351 19.05 27.96 5.75
CA THR A 351 17.59 28.06 5.69
C THR A 351 16.88 26.79 6.18
N THR A 352 17.63 25.79 6.65
CA THR A 352 17.08 24.48 7.01
C THR A 352 16.16 24.50 8.24
N LEU A 353 16.30 25.50 9.11
CA LEU A 353 15.49 25.62 10.32
C LEU A 353 14.11 26.25 10.10
N LEU A 354 13.88 26.94 8.98
CA LEU A 354 12.63 27.68 8.73
C LEU A 354 11.38 26.81 8.91
N GLY A 355 11.36 25.65 8.26
CA GLY A 355 10.20 24.75 8.32
C GLY A 355 9.98 24.14 9.71
N VAL A 356 11.06 23.74 10.38
CA VAL A 356 10.97 23.13 11.72
C VAL A 356 10.49 24.13 12.76
N VAL A 357 11.04 25.35 12.75
CA VAL A 357 10.66 26.40 13.69
C VAL A 357 9.21 26.83 13.47
N LEU A 358 8.79 27.06 12.23
CA LEU A 358 7.43 27.48 11.92
C LEU A 358 6.41 26.41 12.32
N ASN A 359 6.65 25.15 11.98
CA ASN A 359 5.75 24.06 12.34
C ASN A 359 5.64 23.87 13.85
N ALA A 360 6.76 23.97 14.58
CA ALA A 360 6.76 23.84 16.04
C ALA A 360 5.94 24.96 16.70
N LEU A 361 6.12 26.21 16.27
CA LEU A 361 5.40 27.34 16.86
C LEU A 361 3.92 27.39 16.48
N LEU A 362 3.54 26.97 15.27
CA LEU A 362 2.13 26.89 14.90
C LEU A 362 1.40 25.75 15.60
N ALA A 363 2.05 24.60 15.79
CA ALA A 363 1.40 23.41 16.33
C ALA A 363 1.38 23.36 17.87
N TRP A 364 2.39 23.92 18.54
CA TRP A 364 2.55 23.74 19.99
C TRP A 364 1.39 24.31 20.83
N PRO A 365 0.80 25.47 20.53
CA PRO A 365 -0.37 25.97 21.28
C PRO A 365 -1.48 24.91 21.36
N ASP A 366 -1.83 24.27 20.24
CA ASP A 366 -2.89 23.26 20.19
C ASP A 366 -2.47 21.90 20.75
N CYS A 367 -1.17 21.64 20.90
CA CYS A 367 -0.62 20.34 21.26
C CYS A 367 0.13 20.30 22.61
N CYS A 368 0.05 21.35 23.41
CA CYS A 368 0.83 21.53 24.64
C CYS A 368 0.55 20.50 25.76
N PHE A 369 -0.45 19.63 25.62
CA PHE A 369 -0.67 18.42 26.42
C PHE A 369 0.36 17.30 26.13
N ARG A 370 1.22 17.48 25.13
CA ARG A 370 2.36 16.60 24.83
C ARG A 370 3.66 17.37 24.98
N PRO A 371 4.74 16.69 25.45
CA PRO A 371 6.06 17.30 25.41
C PRO A 371 6.51 17.47 23.96
N GLU A 372 7.15 18.60 23.67
CA GLU A 372 7.63 18.95 22.33
C GLU A 372 9.16 18.99 22.31
N THR A 373 9.76 18.29 21.35
CA THR A 373 11.22 18.20 21.20
C THR A 373 11.61 18.62 19.80
N VAL A 374 12.17 19.83 19.69
CA VAL A 374 12.55 20.40 18.40
C VAL A 374 14.03 20.12 18.14
N LYS A 375 14.33 19.43 17.04
CA LYS A 375 15.70 19.05 16.64
C LYS A 375 16.07 19.62 15.29
N HIS A 376 17.36 19.86 15.10
CA HIS A 376 17.91 20.31 13.82
C HIS A 376 17.80 19.20 12.75
N PRO A 377 17.23 19.44 11.56
CA PRO A 377 16.98 18.42 10.53
C PRO A 377 18.21 17.65 10.05
N ARG A 378 19.36 18.33 9.95
CA ARG A 378 20.62 17.73 9.48
C ARG A 378 21.47 17.10 10.59
N SER A 379 21.77 17.86 11.64
CA SER A 379 22.67 17.40 12.72
C SER A 379 21.97 16.56 13.79
N GLY A 380 20.64 16.61 13.89
CA GLY A 380 19.89 15.97 14.96
C GLY A 380 20.07 16.63 16.34
N SER A 381 20.77 17.76 16.42
CA SER A 381 21.00 18.49 17.67
C SER A 381 19.70 19.03 18.23
N LEU A 382 19.54 18.98 19.55
CA LEU A 382 18.39 19.55 20.24
C LEU A 382 18.43 21.08 20.14
N LEU A 383 17.34 21.69 19.68
CA LEU A 383 17.16 23.14 19.57
C LEU A 383 16.32 23.68 20.73
N ALA A 384 15.20 23.03 21.02
CA ALA A 384 14.34 23.38 22.14
C ALA A 384 13.60 22.14 22.67
N PHE A 385 13.26 22.19 23.96
CA PHE A 385 12.43 21.19 24.60
C PHE A 385 11.44 21.88 25.54
N VAL A 386 10.17 21.50 25.44
CA VAL A 386 9.09 21.99 26.31
C VAL A 386 8.34 20.78 26.87
N LYS A 387 8.08 20.80 28.18
CA LYS A 387 7.29 19.76 28.85
C LYS A 387 5.82 19.90 28.49
N SER A 388 5.04 18.84 28.69
CA SER A 388 3.58 18.94 28.65
C SER A 388 3.09 19.84 29.78
N LEU A 389 2.06 20.64 29.51
CA LEU A 389 1.41 21.50 30.51
C LEU A 389 0.13 20.88 31.09
N TYR A 390 -0.54 20.01 30.34
CA TYR A 390 -1.79 19.34 30.73
C TYR A 390 -1.69 17.82 30.64
#